data_AF-A0A7E6EUD3-F1
#
_entry.id   AF-A0A7E6EUD3-F1
#
_cell.length_a   1.000
_cell.length_b   1.000
_cell.length_c   1.000
_cell.angle_alpha   90.00
_cell.angle_beta   90.00
_cell.angle_gamma   90.00
#
_symmetry.space_group_name_H-M   'P 1'
#
loop_
_entity.id
_entity.type
_entity.pdbx_description
1 polymer ?
#
loop_
_entity_poly.entity_id
_entity_poly.type
_entity_poly.pdbx_seq_one_letter_code
_entity_poly.pdbx_strand_id
1 'polypeptide(L)'
;MADEQNQNAEQKPRRRKKAKKQKIISSTGTTIFMIINVFLVIIGGTLILGGIIVKYGSAKMEVQLQPLYKTMAEAISEADMPDFGRYVDITHKVALGFIVTGSCLLFIALIGCCGGCCQNRTLLILYGFLLTCVMVTETGFVILLFSVKKEMKDSMKEPMIANLKNMYAGPDQEDVTSYGWNFVMSTFQCCGISNYTEFHHAKKWDRRTKIRGMQYLKIIPDTCCSRRVDILSEKRFKEMTDTNCTINPTLSNSYIGKSCWNTIQSLLNEQSGLMMGIGVTVLGFEKPMQVHSPKKKRL
;
A
#
# COMPACT_ATOMS: atom_id res chain seq x y z
N MET A 1 -12.57 57.78 -38.20
CA MET A 1 -11.59 56.91 -38.92
C MET A 1 -10.24 56.81 -38.21
N ALA A 2 -9.64 57.91 -37.73
CA ALA A 2 -8.35 57.85 -37.02
C ALA A 2 -8.40 57.10 -35.67
N ASP A 3 -9.46 57.29 -34.88
CA ASP A 3 -9.61 56.62 -33.57
C ASP A 3 -9.76 55.08 -33.68
N GLU A 4 -10.41 54.61 -34.73
CA GLU A 4 -10.65 53.18 -34.96
C GLU A 4 -9.37 52.43 -35.41
N GLN A 5 -8.46 53.14 -36.11
CA GLN A 5 -7.14 52.61 -36.43
C GLN A 5 -6.22 52.58 -35.19
N ASN A 6 -6.33 53.57 -34.30
CA ASN A 6 -5.51 53.66 -33.10
C ASN A 6 -5.86 52.57 -32.06
N GLN A 7 -7.16 52.31 -31.86
CA GLN A 7 -7.63 51.21 -30.98
C GLN A 7 -7.23 49.82 -31.49
N ASN A 8 -7.21 49.61 -32.81
CA ASN A 8 -6.77 48.35 -33.42
C ASN A 8 -5.24 48.13 -33.29
N ALA A 9 -4.45 49.21 -33.33
CA ALA A 9 -2.99 49.16 -33.18
C ALA A 9 -2.58 48.73 -31.77
N GLU A 10 -3.27 49.18 -30.72
CA GLU A 10 -2.99 48.81 -29.32
C GLU A 10 -3.55 47.42 -28.91
N GLN A 11 -4.65 46.97 -29.49
CA GLN A 11 -5.24 45.67 -29.16
C GLN A 11 -4.46 44.48 -29.76
N LYS A 12 -3.84 44.64 -30.93
CA LYS A 12 -3.07 43.60 -31.63
C LYS A 12 -1.89 43.04 -30.81
N PRO A 13 -1.01 43.84 -30.17
CA PRO A 13 0.07 43.34 -29.32
C PRO A 13 -0.44 42.69 -28.02
N ARG A 14 -1.53 43.19 -27.40
CA ARG A 14 -2.16 42.57 -26.22
C ARG A 14 -2.75 41.19 -26.55
N ARG A 15 -3.43 41.03 -27.70
CA ARG A 15 -3.93 39.73 -28.20
C ARG A 15 -2.79 38.76 -28.50
N ARG A 16 -1.68 39.22 -29.10
CA ARG A 16 -0.47 38.40 -29.35
C ARG A 16 0.21 37.93 -28.06
N LYS A 17 0.32 38.79 -27.04
CA LYS A 17 0.85 38.41 -25.71
C LYS A 17 -0.04 37.37 -25.03
N LYS A 18 -1.37 37.53 -25.06
CA LYS A 18 -2.33 36.53 -24.55
C LYS A 18 -2.21 35.19 -25.30
N ALA A 19 -2.14 35.22 -26.63
CA ALA A 19 -1.98 34.01 -27.44
C ALA A 19 -0.63 33.29 -27.19
N LYS A 20 0.47 34.04 -27.06
CA LYS A 20 1.77 33.47 -26.66
C LYS A 20 1.72 32.86 -25.26
N LYS A 21 1.12 33.55 -24.28
CA LYS A 21 0.95 33.05 -22.91
C LYS A 21 0.09 31.77 -22.88
N GLN A 22 -1.02 31.73 -23.61
CA GLN A 22 -1.88 30.55 -23.76
C GLN A 22 -1.13 29.38 -24.42
N LYS A 23 -0.32 29.65 -25.44
CA LYS A 23 0.48 28.63 -26.15
C LYS A 23 1.61 28.07 -25.27
N ILE A 24 2.24 28.90 -24.45
CA ILE A 24 3.26 28.48 -23.46
C ILE A 24 2.61 27.64 -22.35
N ILE A 25 1.49 28.09 -21.77
CA ILE A 25 0.74 27.34 -20.74
C ILE A 25 0.28 25.98 -21.27
N SER A 26 -0.22 25.94 -22.50
CA SER A 26 -0.61 24.70 -23.19
C SER A 26 0.59 23.76 -23.41
N SER A 27 1.72 24.29 -23.89
CA SER A 27 2.93 23.50 -24.16
C SER A 27 3.56 22.94 -22.88
N THR A 28 3.61 23.71 -21.79
CA THR A 28 4.16 23.23 -20.51
C THR A 28 3.26 22.17 -19.88
N GLY A 29 1.93 22.34 -19.97
CA GLY A 29 0.96 21.37 -19.46
C GLY A 29 1.05 20.01 -20.15
N THR A 30 1.19 19.98 -21.47
CA THR A 30 1.36 18.71 -22.22
C THR A 30 2.64 17.98 -21.84
N THR A 31 3.76 18.69 -21.64
CA THR A 31 5.02 18.05 -21.22
C THR A 31 4.90 17.40 -19.84
N ILE A 32 4.32 18.11 -18.87
CA ILE A 32 4.10 17.58 -17.51
C ILE A 32 3.17 16.36 -17.55
N PHE A 33 2.07 16.46 -18.31
CA PHE A 33 1.12 15.37 -18.50
C PHE A 33 1.77 14.10 -19.08
N MET A 34 2.64 14.26 -20.08
CA MET A 34 3.39 13.14 -20.66
C MET A 34 4.32 12.50 -19.64
N ILE A 35 5.03 13.30 -18.85
CA ILE A 35 5.92 12.81 -17.78
C ILE A 35 5.14 11.98 -16.76
N ILE A 36 3.98 12.47 -16.29
CA ILE A 36 3.13 11.74 -15.34
C ILE A 36 2.70 10.37 -15.91
N ASN A 37 2.24 10.33 -17.17
CA ASN A 37 1.83 9.08 -17.79
C ASN A 37 3.01 8.11 -17.99
N VAL A 38 4.22 8.61 -18.29
CA VAL A 38 5.43 7.76 -18.36
C VAL A 38 5.73 7.13 -17.00
N PHE A 39 5.62 7.89 -15.90
CA PHE A 39 5.76 7.31 -14.56
C PHE A 39 4.69 6.26 -14.27
N LEU A 40 3.43 6.49 -14.67
CA LEU A 40 2.36 5.50 -14.52
C LEU A 40 2.64 4.22 -15.33
N VAL A 41 3.24 4.33 -16.51
CA VAL A 41 3.68 3.15 -17.29
C VAL A 41 4.74 2.36 -16.51
N ILE A 42 5.74 3.04 -15.95
CA ILE A 42 6.80 2.38 -15.18
C ILE A 42 6.20 1.66 -13.96
N ILE A 43 5.35 2.34 -13.18
CA ILE A 43 4.71 1.78 -11.99
C ILE A 43 3.79 0.60 -12.36
N GLY A 44 2.98 0.73 -13.42
CA GLY A 44 2.12 -0.36 -13.89
C GLY A 44 2.93 -1.57 -14.33
N GLY A 45 4.04 -1.35 -15.05
CA GLY A 45 4.95 -2.41 -15.49
C GLY A 45 5.63 -3.14 -14.33
N THR A 46 6.12 -2.41 -13.32
CA THR A 46 6.75 -3.02 -12.13
C THR A 46 5.74 -3.82 -11.30
N LEU A 47 4.49 -3.35 -11.17
CA LEU A 47 3.43 -4.09 -10.49
C LEU A 47 3.08 -5.40 -11.21
N ILE A 48 2.94 -5.38 -12.54
CA ILE A 48 2.69 -6.59 -13.32
C ILE A 48 3.86 -7.56 -13.19
N LEU A 49 5.09 -7.08 -13.36
CA LEU A 49 6.28 -7.91 -13.23
C LEU A 49 6.38 -8.53 -11.83
N GLY A 50 6.16 -7.73 -10.77
CA GLY A 50 6.10 -8.22 -9.40
C GLY A 50 5.01 -9.27 -9.18
N GLY A 51 3.80 -9.03 -9.69
CA GLY A 51 2.69 -9.99 -9.61
C GLY A 51 2.96 -11.30 -10.36
N ILE A 52 3.58 -11.24 -11.53
CA ILE A 52 4.05 -12.42 -12.28
C ILE A 52 5.10 -13.18 -11.48
N ILE A 53 6.12 -12.48 -10.96
CA ILE A 53 7.17 -13.09 -10.13
C ILE A 53 6.57 -13.78 -8.91
N VAL A 54 5.61 -13.15 -8.21
CA VAL A 54 4.94 -13.78 -7.06
C VAL A 54 4.15 -15.01 -7.50
N LYS A 55 3.34 -14.91 -8.57
CA LYS A 55 2.49 -16.00 -9.06
C LYS A 55 3.29 -17.23 -9.51
N TYR A 56 4.33 -17.03 -10.31
CA TYR A 56 5.15 -18.13 -10.84
C TYR A 56 6.23 -18.56 -9.85
N GLY A 57 6.73 -17.64 -9.02
CA GLY A 57 7.64 -17.94 -7.93
C GLY A 57 7.02 -18.86 -6.90
N SER A 58 5.77 -18.59 -6.48
CA SER A 58 5.03 -19.47 -5.58
C SER A 58 4.69 -20.82 -6.22
N ALA A 59 4.30 -20.83 -7.51
CA ALA A 59 4.01 -22.09 -8.23
C ALA A 59 5.25 -22.99 -8.36
N LYS A 60 6.43 -22.40 -8.58
CA LYS A 60 7.69 -23.14 -8.63
C LYS A 60 8.08 -23.69 -7.26
N MET A 61 7.80 -22.93 -6.19
CA MET A 61 8.01 -23.36 -4.80
C MET A 61 7.08 -24.53 -4.43
N GLU A 62 5.83 -24.51 -4.89
CA GLU A 62 4.85 -25.58 -4.68
C GLU A 62 5.28 -26.90 -5.34
N VAL A 63 5.76 -26.88 -6.60
CA VAL A 63 6.18 -28.10 -7.33
C VAL A 63 7.38 -28.79 -6.66
N GLN A 64 8.28 -28.04 -6.03
CA GLN A 64 9.45 -28.62 -5.33
C GLN A 64 9.15 -29.08 -3.90
N LEU A 65 8.17 -28.45 -3.23
CA LEU A 65 7.76 -28.83 -1.87
C LEU A 65 6.70 -29.95 -1.87
N GLN A 66 6.05 -30.20 -3.00
CA GLN A 66 5.06 -31.25 -3.20
C GLN A 66 5.51 -32.68 -2.81
N PRO A 67 6.68 -33.18 -3.25
CA PRO A 67 7.13 -34.51 -2.86
C PRO A 67 7.46 -34.62 -1.36
N LEU A 68 7.96 -33.53 -0.77
CA LEU A 68 8.27 -33.48 0.66
C LEU A 68 7.00 -33.44 1.53
N TYR A 69 5.96 -32.72 1.11
CA TYR A 69 4.69 -32.66 1.84
C TYR A 69 4.01 -34.02 1.91
N LYS A 70 3.95 -34.79 0.81
CA LYS A 70 3.31 -36.12 0.81
C LYS A 70 4.02 -37.08 1.76
N THR A 71 5.34 -37.06 1.75
CA THR A 71 6.15 -37.88 2.66
C THR A 71 6.01 -37.47 4.13
N MET A 72 5.69 -36.20 4.41
CA MET A 72 5.43 -35.71 5.77
C MET A 72 3.99 -35.96 6.21
N ALA A 73 3.02 -35.89 5.29
CA ALA A 73 1.61 -36.14 5.56
C ALA A 73 1.32 -37.61 5.88
N GLU A 74 2.07 -38.55 5.31
CA GLU A 74 1.98 -39.98 5.66
C GLU A 74 2.66 -40.32 7.00
N ALA A 75 3.54 -39.44 7.51
CA ALA A 75 4.32 -39.68 8.72
C ALA A 75 3.74 -39.02 9.99
N ILE A 76 2.74 -38.14 9.87
CA ILE A 76 2.25 -37.30 10.98
C ILE A 76 0.72 -37.32 11.00
N SER A 77 0.13 -37.53 12.19
CA SER A 77 -1.31 -37.46 12.43
C SER A 77 -1.88 -36.09 11.99
N GLU A 78 -3.04 -36.14 11.33
CA GLU A 78 -3.77 -35.11 10.58
C GLU A 78 -4.01 -33.77 11.32
N ALA A 79 -3.68 -33.67 12.61
CA ALA A 79 -4.00 -32.54 13.48
C ALA A 79 -2.96 -31.39 13.51
N ASP A 80 -1.75 -31.56 12.96
CA ASP A 80 -0.66 -30.57 13.11
C ASP A 80 -0.08 -30.03 11.79
N MET A 81 -0.72 -30.31 10.65
CA MET A 81 -0.29 -29.79 9.35
C MET A 81 -0.80 -28.36 9.13
N PRO A 82 0.06 -27.37 8.81
CA PRO A 82 -0.39 -26.08 8.35
C PRO A 82 -1.14 -26.24 7.02
N ASP A 83 -2.34 -25.64 6.94
CA ASP A 83 -3.20 -25.65 5.73
C ASP A 83 -2.55 -24.85 4.60
N PHE A 84 -1.61 -25.50 3.90
CA PHE A 84 -0.82 -24.95 2.80
C PHE A 84 -1.72 -24.49 1.64
N GLY A 85 -2.89 -25.12 1.46
CA GLY A 85 -3.86 -24.74 0.44
C GLY A 85 -4.38 -23.31 0.64
N ARG A 86 -4.61 -22.89 1.88
CA ARG A 86 -5.04 -21.52 2.20
C ARG A 86 -3.94 -20.48 1.97
N TYR A 87 -2.67 -20.84 2.15
CA TYR A 87 -1.54 -19.95 1.85
C TYR A 87 -1.38 -19.71 0.34
N VAL A 88 -1.47 -20.79 -0.45
CA VAL A 88 -1.41 -20.72 -1.92
C VAL A 88 -2.57 -19.91 -2.48
N ASP A 89 -3.80 -20.08 -1.95
CA ASP A 89 -4.98 -19.33 -2.39
C ASP A 89 -4.86 -17.82 -2.12
N ILE A 90 -4.39 -17.43 -0.93
CA ILE A 90 -4.19 -16.01 -0.59
C ILE A 90 -3.08 -15.40 -1.44
N THR A 91 -1.94 -16.09 -1.59
CA THR A 91 -0.81 -15.62 -2.41
C THR A 91 -1.22 -15.43 -3.86
N HIS A 92 -2.01 -16.37 -4.40
CA HIS A 92 -2.57 -16.26 -5.75
C HIS A 92 -3.50 -15.05 -5.89
N LYS A 93 -4.38 -14.79 -4.92
CA LYS A 93 -5.27 -13.62 -4.92
C LYS A 93 -4.50 -12.30 -4.87
N VAL A 94 -3.47 -12.20 -4.03
CA VAL A 94 -2.62 -10.99 -3.92
C VAL A 94 -1.86 -10.76 -5.24
N ALA A 95 -1.25 -11.81 -5.80
CA ALA A 95 -0.54 -11.74 -7.07
C ALA A 95 -1.45 -11.30 -8.22
N LEU A 96 -2.66 -11.87 -8.31
CA LEU A 96 -3.68 -11.43 -9.27
C LEU A 96 -4.06 -9.96 -9.07
N GLY A 97 -4.18 -9.51 -7.81
CA GLY A 97 -4.44 -8.10 -7.50
C GLY A 97 -3.40 -7.16 -8.08
N PHE A 98 -2.10 -7.48 -7.95
CA PHE A 98 -1.03 -6.68 -8.56
C PHE A 98 -1.07 -6.70 -10.08
N ILE A 99 -1.34 -7.84 -10.70
CA ILE A 99 -1.44 -7.95 -12.17
C ILE A 99 -2.61 -7.12 -12.69
N VAL A 100 -3.80 -7.24 -12.10
CA VAL A 100 -5.00 -6.51 -12.51
C VAL A 100 -4.80 -5.01 -12.32
N THR A 101 -4.33 -4.59 -11.14
CA THR A 101 -4.10 -3.17 -10.84
C THR A 101 -3.05 -2.58 -11.76
N GLY A 102 -1.91 -3.26 -11.95
CA GLY A 102 -0.86 -2.81 -12.87
C GLY A 102 -1.34 -2.74 -14.32
N SER A 103 -2.19 -3.69 -14.76
CA SER A 103 -2.76 -3.68 -16.11
C SER A 103 -3.72 -2.50 -16.32
N CYS A 104 -4.56 -2.18 -15.32
CA CYS A 104 -5.43 -1.00 -15.37
C CYS A 104 -4.61 0.29 -15.45
N LEU A 105 -3.54 0.41 -14.65
CA LEU A 105 -2.65 1.58 -14.67
C LEU A 105 -1.94 1.73 -16.03
N LEU A 106 -1.42 0.64 -16.60
CA LEU A 106 -0.85 0.65 -17.94
C LEU A 106 -1.87 1.08 -18.99
N PHE A 107 -3.08 0.54 -18.94
CA PHE A 107 -4.12 0.86 -19.91
C PHE A 107 -4.48 2.35 -19.87
N ILE A 108 -4.70 2.91 -18.68
CA ILE A 108 -4.97 4.34 -18.49
C ILE A 108 -3.78 5.19 -19.00
N ALA A 109 -2.56 4.80 -18.66
CA ALA A 109 -1.35 5.54 -19.04
C ALA A 109 -1.08 5.50 -20.55
N LEU A 110 -1.38 4.39 -21.23
CA LEU A 110 -1.28 4.26 -22.68
C LEU A 110 -2.30 5.15 -23.38
N ILE A 111 -3.56 5.17 -22.92
CA ILE A 111 -4.57 6.11 -23.46
C ILE A 111 -4.14 7.55 -23.24
N GLY A 112 -3.58 7.88 -22.06
CA GLY A 112 -3.03 9.19 -21.76
C GLY A 112 -1.89 9.58 -22.72
N CYS A 113 -0.88 8.72 -22.86
CA CYS A 113 0.26 8.93 -23.75
C CYS A 113 -0.17 9.08 -25.22
N CYS A 114 -1.03 8.19 -25.73
CA CYS A 114 -1.56 8.27 -27.09
C CYS A 114 -2.47 9.49 -27.30
N GLY A 115 -3.32 9.84 -26.33
CA GLY A 115 -4.17 11.02 -26.38
C GLY A 115 -3.36 12.32 -26.44
N GLY A 116 -2.25 12.38 -25.69
CA GLY A 116 -1.29 13.49 -25.70
C GLY A 116 -0.49 13.58 -27.00
N CYS A 117 0.12 12.48 -27.43
CA CYS A 117 0.97 12.43 -28.64
C CYS A 117 0.19 12.62 -29.94
N CYS A 118 -0.94 11.93 -30.08
CA CYS A 118 -1.73 11.95 -31.32
C CYS A 118 -2.69 13.15 -31.39
N GLN A 119 -2.73 14.01 -30.37
CA GLN A 119 -3.72 15.09 -30.21
C GLN A 119 -5.17 14.62 -30.46
N ASN A 120 -5.46 13.36 -30.18
CA ASN A 120 -6.77 12.77 -30.42
C ASN A 120 -7.72 13.13 -29.28
N ARG A 121 -8.65 14.05 -29.54
CA ARG A 121 -9.61 14.53 -28.56
C ARG A 121 -10.47 13.41 -27.96
N THR A 122 -10.83 12.39 -28.75
CA THR A 122 -11.66 11.28 -28.25
C THR A 122 -10.91 10.46 -27.21
N LEU A 123 -9.62 10.17 -27.43
CA LEU A 123 -8.79 9.47 -26.45
C LEU A 123 -8.57 10.31 -25.20
N LEU A 124 -8.40 11.62 -25.35
CA LEU A 124 -8.24 12.53 -24.22
C LEU A 124 -9.52 12.63 -23.36
N ILE A 125 -10.70 12.61 -24.00
CA ILE A 125 -12.00 12.56 -23.31
C ILE A 125 -12.17 11.23 -22.58
N LEU A 126 -11.83 10.10 -23.22
CA LEU A 126 -11.89 8.78 -22.60
C LEU A 126 -10.96 8.69 -21.39
N TYR A 127 -9.72 9.19 -21.50
CA TYR A 127 -8.78 9.28 -20.40
C TYR A 127 -9.35 10.08 -19.23
N GLY A 128 -9.93 11.25 -19.50
CA GLY A 128 -10.59 12.06 -18.48
C GLY A 128 -11.72 11.31 -17.77
N PHE A 129 -12.57 10.61 -18.53
CA PHE A 129 -13.65 9.80 -17.97
C PHE A 129 -13.13 8.68 -17.06
N LEU A 130 -12.10 7.95 -17.48
CA LEU A 130 -11.49 6.88 -16.67
C LEU A 130 -10.90 7.42 -15.36
N LEU A 131 -10.22 8.57 -15.41
CA LEU A 131 -9.73 9.23 -14.19
C LEU A 131 -10.88 9.63 -13.26
N THR A 132 -11.98 10.16 -13.79
CA THR A 132 -13.16 10.51 -12.99
C THR A 132 -13.78 9.28 -12.32
N CYS A 133 -13.86 8.15 -13.03
CA CYS A 133 -14.32 6.90 -12.41
C CYS A 133 -13.41 6.49 -11.26
N VAL A 134 -12.08 6.53 -11.44
CA VAL A 134 -11.10 6.23 -10.39
C VAL A 134 -11.28 7.17 -9.19
N MET A 135 -11.45 8.47 -9.45
CA MET A 135 -11.68 9.48 -8.42
C MET A 135 -12.93 9.25 -7.59
N VAL A 136 -14.04 8.89 -8.24
CA VAL A 136 -15.30 8.57 -7.57
C VAL A 136 -15.14 7.32 -6.72
N THR A 137 -14.48 6.28 -7.25
CA THR A 137 -14.19 5.06 -6.49
C THR A 137 -13.27 5.32 -5.30
N GLU A 138 -12.20 6.10 -5.49
CA GLU A 138 -11.25 6.46 -4.43
C GLU A 138 -11.94 7.27 -3.33
N THR A 139 -12.70 8.30 -3.70
CA THR A 139 -13.45 9.12 -2.75
C THR A 139 -14.50 8.30 -2.01
N GLY A 140 -15.22 7.43 -2.72
CA GLY A 140 -16.19 6.51 -2.12
C GLY A 140 -15.51 5.56 -1.12
N PHE A 141 -14.36 4.99 -1.47
CA PHE A 141 -13.56 4.15 -0.58
C PHE A 141 -13.08 4.91 0.65
N VAL A 142 -12.57 6.14 0.48
CA VAL A 142 -12.15 7.01 1.59
C VAL A 142 -13.34 7.31 2.51
N ILE A 143 -14.50 7.70 1.97
CA ILE A 143 -15.71 7.94 2.77
C ILE A 143 -16.11 6.68 3.53
N LEU A 144 -16.13 5.52 2.88
CA LEU A 144 -16.41 4.25 3.55
C LEU A 144 -15.42 3.97 4.67
N LEU A 145 -14.11 4.15 4.43
CA LEU A 145 -13.08 4.00 5.47
C LEU A 145 -13.31 4.95 6.65
N PHE A 146 -13.68 6.22 6.42
CA PHE A 146 -13.95 7.17 7.49
C PHE A 146 -15.26 6.90 8.23
N SER A 147 -16.31 6.47 7.52
CA SER A 147 -17.56 6.03 8.14
C SER A 147 -17.34 4.79 9.00
N VAL A 148 -16.55 3.82 8.52
CA VAL A 148 -16.11 2.64 9.28
C VAL A 148 -15.29 3.07 10.50
N LYS A 149 -14.37 4.03 10.38
CA LYS A 149 -13.66 4.58 11.56
C LYS A 149 -14.62 5.14 12.63
N LYS A 150 -15.73 5.75 12.22
CA LYS A 150 -16.70 6.38 13.12
C LYS A 150 -17.60 5.36 13.82
N GLU A 151 -18.00 4.30 13.14
CA GLU A 151 -18.92 3.28 13.69
C GLU A 151 -18.21 2.03 14.26
N MET A 152 -16.95 1.78 13.89
CA MET A 152 -16.25 0.50 14.18
C MET A 152 -14.93 0.70 14.92
N LYS A 153 -14.83 1.69 15.82
CA LYS A 153 -13.60 1.93 16.61
C LYS A 153 -13.21 0.70 17.46
N ASP A 154 -14.17 -0.15 17.81
CA ASP A 154 -13.95 -1.41 18.54
C ASP A 154 -14.32 -2.67 17.72
N SER A 155 -15.27 -2.57 16.78
CA SER A 155 -15.75 -3.73 16.01
C SER A 155 -14.74 -4.32 15.02
N MET A 156 -13.73 -3.57 14.55
CA MET A 156 -12.63 -4.12 13.74
C MET A 156 -11.48 -4.67 14.59
N LYS A 157 -11.36 -4.18 15.83
CA LYS A 157 -10.30 -4.58 16.75
C LYS A 157 -10.46 -6.05 17.18
N GLU A 158 -11.68 -6.47 17.51
CA GLU A 158 -11.96 -7.85 17.93
C GLU A 158 -11.64 -8.91 16.85
N PRO A 159 -12.06 -8.75 15.58
CA PRO A 159 -11.62 -9.64 14.50
C PRO A 159 -10.11 -9.73 14.34
N MET A 160 -9.38 -8.61 14.50
CA MET A 160 -7.92 -8.62 14.45
C MET A 160 -7.34 -9.41 15.62
N ILE A 161 -7.84 -9.22 16.84
CA ILE A 161 -7.38 -9.96 18.02
C ILE A 161 -7.65 -11.45 17.85
N ALA A 162 -8.84 -11.81 17.34
CA ALA A 162 -9.19 -13.18 17.02
C ALA A 162 -8.28 -13.76 15.91
N ASN A 163 -7.95 -12.98 14.89
CA ASN A 163 -7.02 -13.39 13.85
C ASN A 163 -5.62 -13.66 14.44
N LEU A 164 -5.06 -12.73 15.22
CA LEU A 164 -3.76 -12.90 15.88
C LEU A 164 -3.75 -14.18 16.74
N LYS A 165 -4.75 -14.37 17.60
CA LYS A 165 -4.82 -15.53 18.49
C LYS A 165 -4.93 -16.88 17.76
N ASN A 166 -5.63 -16.92 16.62
CA ASN A 166 -5.89 -18.19 15.93
C ASN A 166 -4.89 -18.49 14.80
N MET A 167 -4.27 -17.46 14.21
CA MET A 167 -3.52 -17.60 12.96
C MET A 167 -2.03 -17.23 13.09
N TYR A 168 -1.64 -16.44 14.08
CA TYR A 168 -0.22 -16.10 14.28
C TYR A 168 0.57 -17.33 14.74
N ALA A 169 1.58 -17.69 13.96
CA ALA A 169 2.41 -18.88 14.15
C ALA A 169 3.86 -18.57 14.56
N GLY A 170 4.29 -17.30 14.46
CA GLY A 170 5.56 -16.84 15.03
C GLY A 170 6.43 -16.04 14.07
N PRO A 171 7.54 -15.48 14.56
CA PRO A 171 8.41 -14.63 13.76
C PRO A 171 9.14 -15.36 12.63
N ASP A 172 9.45 -16.63 12.86
CA ASP A 172 10.23 -17.47 11.95
C ASP A 172 9.35 -18.17 10.90
N GLN A 173 8.03 -17.92 10.91
CA GLN A 173 7.08 -18.55 10.01
C GLN A 173 6.84 -17.68 8.76
N GLU A 174 6.85 -18.32 7.59
CA GLU A 174 6.64 -17.66 6.30
C GLU A 174 5.16 -17.44 5.96
N ASP A 175 4.24 -17.75 6.88
CA ASP A 175 2.83 -17.53 6.65
C ASP A 175 2.49 -16.03 6.61
N VAL A 176 1.56 -15.67 5.72
CA VAL A 176 1.18 -14.27 5.46
C VAL A 176 0.70 -13.56 6.73
N THR A 177 0.06 -14.29 7.66
CA THR A 177 -0.48 -13.67 8.88
C THR A 177 0.65 -13.31 9.83
N SER A 178 1.58 -14.24 10.08
CA SER A 178 2.75 -13.96 10.89
C SER A 178 3.63 -12.90 10.25
N TYR A 179 3.94 -13.01 8.96
CA TYR A 179 4.71 -12.00 8.23
C TYR A 179 4.06 -10.61 8.31
N GLY A 180 2.74 -10.52 8.12
CA GLY A 180 2.00 -9.27 8.22
C GLY A 180 2.06 -8.65 9.61
N TRP A 181 1.81 -9.44 10.66
CA TRP A 181 1.90 -8.95 12.04
C TRP A 181 3.33 -8.59 12.45
N ASN A 182 4.33 -9.36 12.02
CA ASN A 182 5.75 -9.07 12.21
C ASN A 182 6.15 -7.74 11.56
N PHE A 183 5.70 -7.52 10.33
CA PHE A 183 5.92 -6.27 9.61
C PHE A 183 5.27 -5.09 10.32
N VAL A 184 4.01 -5.23 10.76
CA VAL A 184 3.29 -4.19 11.51
C VAL A 184 4.01 -3.84 12.81
N MET A 185 4.34 -4.85 13.64
CA MET A 185 4.99 -4.63 14.93
C MET A 185 6.37 -3.97 14.78
N SER A 186 7.16 -4.43 13.81
CA SER A 186 8.50 -3.87 13.55
C SER A 186 8.46 -2.48 12.93
N THR A 187 7.53 -2.21 12.01
CA THR A 187 7.40 -0.92 11.32
C THR A 187 6.86 0.16 12.23
N PHE A 188 5.82 -0.15 13.00
CA PHE A 188 5.16 0.81 13.87
C PHE A 188 5.69 0.80 15.31
N GLN A 189 6.68 -0.04 15.62
CA GLN A 189 7.33 -0.12 16.93
C GLN A 189 6.30 -0.25 18.06
N CYS A 190 5.42 -1.23 17.91
CA CYS A 190 4.30 -1.54 18.79
C CYS A 190 4.26 -3.06 19.04
N CYS A 191 3.56 -3.50 20.08
CA CYS A 191 3.45 -4.91 20.40
C CYS A 191 2.03 -5.31 20.80
N GLY A 192 1.47 -6.30 20.09
CA GLY A 192 0.09 -6.72 20.23
C GLY A 192 -0.89 -5.71 19.62
N ILE A 193 -2.13 -6.12 19.41
CA ILE A 193 -3.15 -5.27 18.79
C ILE A 193 -3.63 -4.26 19.82
N SER A 194 -4.13 -4.75 20.96
CA SER A 194 -4.43 -3.93 22.13
C SER A 194 -3.38 -4.08 23.22
N ASN A 195 -2.86 -5.29 23.41
CA ASN A 195 -1.94 -5.62 24.48
C ASN A 195 -1.06 -6.81 24.09
N TYR A 196 0.20 -6.80 24.52
CA TYR A 196 1.15 -7.89 24.28
C TYR A 196 0.67 -9.23 24.88
N THR A 197 -0.17 -9.21 25.91
CA THR A 197 -0.69 -10.43 26.54
C THR A 197 -1.55 -11.29 25.61
N GLU A 198 -2.01 -10.73 24.48
CA GLU A 198 -2.73 -11.46 23.44
C GLU A 198 -1.92 -12.64 22.87
N PHE A 199 -0.58 -12.52 22.85
CA PHE A 199 0.30 -13.59 22.40
C PHE A 199 0.32 -14.81 23.32
N HIS A 200 -0.07 -14.67 24.60
CA HIS A 200 -0.23 -15.81 25.49
C HIS A 200 -1.33 -16.78 25.02
N HIS A 201 -2.25 -16.26 24.22
CA HIS A 201 -3.39 -17.00 23.67
C HIS A 201 -3.22 -17.31 22.17
N ALA A 202 -2.03 -17.07 21.60
CA ALA A 202 -1.72 -17.46 20.23
C ALA A 202 -1.60 -19.00 20.16
N LYS A 203 -2.57 -19.63 19.50
CA LYS A 203 -2.70 -21.10 19.46
C LYS A 203 -1.61 -21.78 18.62
N LYS A 204 -1.19 -21.13 17.54
CA LYS A 204 -0.25 -21.69 16.56
C LYS A 204 1.21 -21.31 16.83
N TRP A 205 1.46 -20.36 17.73
CA TRP A 205 2.81 -19.87 17.98
C TRP A 205 3.50 -20.74 19.04
N ASP A 206 4.55 -21.47 18.65
CA ASP A 206 5.42 -22.14 19.63
C ASP A 206 6.25 -21.08 20.37
N ARG A 207 5.90 -20.90 21.64
CA ARG A 207 6.55 -19.96 22.55
C ARG A 207 7.81 -20.56 23.18
N ARG A 208 8.09 -21.85 23.04
CA ARG A 208 9.26 -22.47 23.67
C ARG A 208 10.53 -22.06 22.94
N THR A 209 11.56 -21.74 23.72
CA THR A 209 12.90 -21.45 23.21
C THR A 209 13.95 -22.08 24.11
N LYS A 210 15.09 -22.45 23.52
CA LYS A 210 16.23 -23.00 24.26
C LYS A 210 17.36 -21.97 24.29
N ILE A 211 17.71 -21.51 25.49
CA ILE A 211 18.82 -20.57 25.69
C ILE A 211 19.85 -21.27 26.59
N ARG A 212 21.06 -21.49 26.06
CA ARG A 212 22.18 -22.16 26.77
C ARG A 212 21.77 -23.52 27.37
N GLY A 213 20.94 -24.28 26.65
CA GLY A 213 20.46 -25.60 27.06
C GLY A 213 19.24 -25.60 28.00
N MET A 214 18.82 -24.44 28.52
CA MET A 214 17.62 -24.30 29.34
C MET A 214 16.40 -23.91 28.50
N GLN A 215 15.22 -24.45 28.85
CA GLN A 215 13.97 -24.11 28.18
C GLN A 215 13.31 -22.88 28.82
N TYR A 216 12.87 -21.95 28.00
CA TYR A 216 12.13 -20.75 28.39
C TYR A 216 10.88 -20.62 27.54
N LEU A 217 9.92 -19.85 28.05
CA LEU A 217 8.70 -19.49 27.32
C LEU A 217 8.77 -18.01 26.93
N LYS A 218 8.75 -17.73 25.62
CA LYS A 218 8.65 -16.39 25.07
C LYS A 218 7.29 -15.79 25.46
N ILE A 219 7.33 -14.57 25.99
CA ILE A 219 6.18 -13.74 26.34
C ILE A 219 5.72 -12.95 25.11
N ILE A 220 6.67 -12.45 24.31
CA ILE A 220 6.43 -11.70 23.08
C ILE A 220 7.32 -12.19 21.93
N PRO A 221 6.90 -11.97 20.67
CA PRO A 221 7.78 -12.14 19.51
C PRO A 221 9.01 -11.24 19.59
N ASP A 222 10.09 -11.64 18.93
CA ASP A 222 11.31 -10.85 18.77
C ASP A 222 11.07 -9.53 18.01
N THR A 223 10.09 -9.48 17.12
CA THR A 223 9.67 -8.25 16.41
C THR A 223 9.12 -7.16 17.33
N CYS A 224 8.65 -7.54 18.52
CA CYS A 224 8.25 -6.59 19.57
C CYS A 224 9.43 -6.03 20.38
N CYS A 225 10.64 -6.56 20.21
CA CYS A 225 11.81 -6.09 20.95
C CYS A 225 12.40 -4.83 20.33
N SER A 226 12.81 -3.90 21.19
CA SER A 226 13.43 -2.64 20.78
C SER A 226 14.81 -2.94 20.21
N ARG A 227 15.01 -2.60 18.93
CA ARG A 227 16.31 -2.73 18.28
C ARG A 227 17.20 -1.56 18.69
N ARG A 228 17.98 -1.71 19.76
CA ARG A 228 19.03 -0.72 20.12
C ARG A 228 20.23 -0.91 19.20
N VAL A 229 20.53 0.11 18.40
CA VAL A 229 21.83 0.23 17.72
C VAL A 229 22.73 0.96 18.69
N ASP A 230 23.55 0.22 19.45
CA ASP A 230 24.58 0.82 20.29
C ASP A 230 25.76 1.25 19.41
N ILE A 231 25.71 2.51 18.93
CA ILE A 231 26.74 3.14 18.07
C ILE A 231 28.13 3.16 18.74
N LEU A 232 28.20 2.94 20.07
CA LEU A 232 29.44 2.97 20.84
C LEU A 232 30.17 1.62 20.95
N SER A 233 29.68 0.55 20.30
CA SER A 233 30.41 -0.74 20.26
C SER A 233 30.89 -1.08 18.85
N GLU A 234 32.01 -0.48 18.45
CA GLU A 234 32.68 -0.71 17.16
C GLU A 234 33.24 -2.14 16.99
N LYS A 235 33.06 -3.02 18.00
CA LYS A 235 33.52 -4.43 17.94
C LYS A 235 32.53 -5.41 18.57
N ARG A 236 31.35 -5.54 17.95
CA ARG A 236 30.68 -6.81 17.63
C ARG A 236 29.33 -6.50 16.99
N PHE A 237 29.26 -6.58 15.67
CA PHE A 237 28.03 -6.98 14.99
C PHE A 237 27.79 -8.47 15.30
N LYS A 238 27.56 -8.79 16.57
CA LYS A 238 26.83 -10.00 16.92
C LYS A 238 25.44 -9.45 17.17
N GLU A 239 24.49 -9.84 16.32
CA GLU A 239 23.08 -9.74 16.67
C GLU A 239 22.93 -10.27 18.09
N MET A 240 22.90 -9.36 19.05
CA MET A 240 22.27 -9.65 20.31
C MET A 240 20.80 -9.53 19.95
N THR A 241 20.25 -10.60 19.35
CA THR A 241 18.87 -10.97 19.65
C THR A 241 18.87 -10.99 21.17
N ASP A 242 18.37 -9.92 21.78
CA ASP A 242 18.23 -9.82 23.21
C ASP A 242 17.20 -10.86 23.59
N THR A 243 17.63 -12.13 23.67
CA THR A 243 16.77 -13.26 23.99
C THR A 243 16.11 -13.04 25.34
N ASN A 244 16.71 -12.18 26.18
CA ASN A 244 16.13 -11.69 27.42
C ASN A 244 14.89 -10.83 27.20
N CYS A 245 14.80 -10.01 26.15
CA CYS A 245 13.59 -9.24 25.85
C CYS A 245 12.38 -10.15 25.58
N THR A 246 12.55 -11.21 24.80
CA THR A 246 11.43 -12.10 24.46
C THR A 246 10.86 -12.87 25.66
N ILE A 247 11.68 -13.09 26.69
CA ILE A 247 11.31 -13.84 27.91
C ILE A 247 11.07 -12.95 29.13
N ASN A 248 11.63 -11.74 29.14
CA ASN A 248 11.54 -10.75 30.22
C ASN A 248 11.45 -9.33 29.62
N PRO A 249 10.31 -9.00 28.99
CA PRO A 249 10.14 -7.73 28.32
C PRO A 249 9.91 -6.59 29.33
N THR A 250 10.57 -5.47 29.08
CA THR A 250 10.45 -4.22 29.84
C THR A 250 10.12 -3.07 28.89
N LEU A 251 9.65 -1.94 29.43
CA LEU A 251 9.40 -0.73 28.64
C LEU A 251 10.67 -0.15 27.99
N SER A 252 11.87 -0.58 28.40
CA SER A 252 13.14 -0.07 27.90
C SER A 252 13.75 -0.92 26.77
N ASN A 253 13.44 -2.22 26.72
CA ASN A 253 13.96 -3.16 25.72
C ASN A 253 12.88 -3.71 24.79
N SER A 254 11.62 -3.27 24.92
CA SER A 254 10.51 -3.74 24.09
C SER A 254 9.43 -2.67 23.90
N TYR A 255 8.54 -2.93 22.95
CA TYR A 255 7.40 -2.08 22.63
C TYR A 255 6.10 -2.48 23.33
N ILE A 256 6.17 -3.25 24.42
CA ILE A 256 4.97 -3.74 25.16
C ILE A 256 4.05 -2.64 25.69
N GLY A 257 4.57 -1.43 25.88
CA GLY A 257 3.79 -0.26 26.33
C GLY A 257 2.98 0.43 25.21
N LYS A 258 3.13 -0.02 23.95
CA LYS A 258 2.49 0.59 22.79
C LYS A 258 1.63 -0.44 22.04
N SER A 259 0.32 -0.23 22.01
CA SER A 259 -0.62 -1.05 21.25
C SER A 259 -0.60 -0.68 19.76
N CYS A 260 -0.50 -1.66 18.87
CA CYS A 260 -0.48 -1.38 17.42
C CYS A 260 -1.76 -0.72 16.92
N TRP A 261 -2.93 -1.05 17.49
CA TRP A 261 -4.20 -0.41 17.13
C TRP A 261 -4.15 1.10 17.36
N ASN A 262 -3.80 1.55 18.57
CA ASN A 262 -3.76 2.97 18.88
C ASN A 262 -2.65 3.70 18.09
N THR A 263 -1.49 3.07 17.90
CA THR A 263 -0.40 3.66 17.12
C THR A 263 -0.78 3.87 15.65
N ILE A 264 -1.41 2.86 15.02
CA ILE A 264 -1.91 3.00 13.64
C ILE A 264 -3.03 4.05 13.59
N GLN A 265 -3.95 4.03 14.56
CA GLN A 265 -5.04 4.99 14.61
C GLN A 265 -4.54 6.44 14.77
N SER A 266 -3.51 6.68 15.57
CA SER A 266 -2.92 8.01 15.72
C SER A 266 -2.29 8.50 14.42
N LEU A 267 -1.56 7.62 13.71
CA LEU A 267 -0.99 7.95 12.40
C LEU A 267 -2.07 8.23 11.36
N LEU A 268 -3.12 7.41 11.34
CA LEU A 268 -4.25 7.60 10.43
C LEU A 268 -5.03 8.89 10.69
N ASN A 269 -5.10 9.34 11.94
CA ASN A 269 -5.74 10.60 12.29
C ASN A 269 -4.86 11.79 11.92
N GLU A 270 -3.55 11.70 12.15
CA GLU A 270 -2.59 12.75 11.77
C GLU A 270 -2.53 12.93 10.25
N GLN A 271 -2.54 11.84 9.49
CA GLN A 271 -2.47 11.87 8.02
C GLN A 271 -3.84 12.09 7.34
N SER A 272 -4.94 12.11 8.11
CA SER A 272 -6.29 12.24 7.55
C SER A 272 -6.50 13.57 6.80
N GLY A 273 -5.88 14.66 7.27
CA GLY A 273 -5.94 15.97 6.62
C GLY A 273 -5.24 15.98 5.25
N LEU A 274 -4.15 15.23 5.10
CA LEU A 274 -3.39 15.15 3.86
C LEU A 274 -4.14 14.35 2.80
N MET A 275 -4.78 13.23 3.19
CA MET A 275 -5.62 12.43 2.30
C MET A 275 -6.88 13.18 1.84
N MET A 276 -7.54 13.94 2.74
CA MET A 276 -8.65 14.81 2.36
C MET A 276 -8.19 15.97 1.45
N GLY A 277 -7.01 16.52 1.71
CA GLY A 277 -6.41 17.59 0.88
C GLY A 277 -6.11 17.14 -0.54
N ILE A 278 -5.61 15.91 -0.74
CA ILE A 278 -5.41 15.32 -2.06
C ILE A 278 -6.75 15.19 -2.78
N GLY A 279 -7.76 14.57 -2.15
CA GLY A 279 -9.08 14.38 -2.77
C GLY A 279 -9.76 15.69 -3.20
N VAL A 280 -9.74 16.73 -2.36
CA VAL A 280 -10.31 18.04 -2.70
C VAL A 280 -9.54 18.71 -3.84
N THR A 281 -8.21 18.58 -3.85
CA THR A 281 -7.37 19.14 -4.90
C THR A 281 -7.70 18.50 -6.24
N VAL A 282 -7.79 17.16 -6.31
CA VAL A 282 -8.05 16.49 -7.58
C VAL A 282 -9.49 16.75 -8.09
N LEU A 283 -10.49 16.79 -7.21
CA LEU A 283 -11.86 17.20 -7.58
C LEU A 283 -11.91 18.64 -8.11
N GLY A 284 -11.06 19.53 -7.58
CA GLY A 284 -10.88 20.89 -8.07
C GLY A 284 -10.29 20.96 -9.48
N PHE A 285 -9.39 20.02 -9.83
CA PHE A 285 -8.77 19.91 -11.16
C PHE A 285 -9.67 19.26 -12.20
N GLU A 286 -10.61 18.39 -11.82
CA GLU A 286 -11.56 17.79 -12.77
C GLU A 286 -12.64 18.76 -13.24
N LYS A 287 -13.12 19.64 -12.37
CA LYS A 287 -14.16 20.64 -12.72
C LYS A 287 -13.83 21.47 -13.99
N PRO A 288 -12.62 22.01 -14.19
CA PRO A 288 -12.30 22.77 -15.40
C PRO A 288 -12.25 21.92 -16.68
N MET A 289 -12.07 20.59 -16.62
CA MET A 289 -12.07 19.73 -17.81
C MET A 289 -13.47 19.55 -18.42
N GLN A 290 -14.53 19.54 -17.60
CA GLN A 290 -15.91 19.43 -18.10
C GLN A 290 -16.42 20.73 -18.75
N VAL A 291 -15.96 21.89 -18.27
CA VAL A 291 -16.42 23.21 -18.77
C VAL A 291 -15.81 23.55 -20.14
N HIS A 292 -14.71 22.91 -20.52
CA HIS A 292 -14.01 23.17 -21.78
C HIS A 292 -14.33 22.17 -22.90
N SER A 293 -15.47 21.49 -22.87
CA SER A 293 -16.03 20.89 -24.09
C SER A 293 -16.57 22.03 -24.97
N PRO A 294 -15.88 22.44 -26.06
CA PRO A 294 -16.42 23.44 -26.95
C PRO A 294 -17.70 22.87 -27.54
N LYS A 295 -18.85 23.46 -27.16
CA LYS A 295 -20.13 23.23 -27.82
C LYS A 295 -19.86 23.23 -29.33
N LYS A 296 -20.13 22.08 -29.96
CA LYS A 296 -20.10 21.86 -31.40
C LYS A 296 -20.95 22.99 -32.01
N LYS A 297 -20.32 24.04 -32.52
CA LYS A 297 -20.99 25.02 -33.38
C LYS A 297 -21.33 24.26 -34.65
N ARG A 298 -22.57 23.74 -34.71
CA ARG A 298 -23.20 23.43 -35.99
C ARG A 298 -23.39 24.78 -36.67
N LEU A 299 -22.60 25.02 -37.71
CA LEU A 299 -23.04 25.80 -38.86
C LEU A 299 -23.99 24.92 -39.66
#